data_AF-A0A402D2D4-F1
#
_entry.id   AF-A0A402D2D4-F1
#
_cell.length_a   1.000
_cell.length_b   1.000
_cell.length_c   1.000
_cell.angle_alpha   90.00
_cell.angle_beta   90.00
_cell.angle_gamma   90.00
#
_symmetry.space_group_name_H-M   'P 1'
#
loop_
_entity.id
_entity.type
_entity.pdbx_description
1 polymer ?
#
loop_
_entity_poly.entity_id
_entity_poly.type
_entity_poly.pdbx_seq_one_letter_code
_entity_poly.pdbx_strand_id
1 'polypeptide(L)'
;MTYLSLTGSDTRMDSRNSVLVNPLPQRCERCHFPDIDFVPQPYRLIDARTKNPNDLAPAELGNFLVRQRAKDVLEIVIPGQCAFYPTVLRKTGEQSSWFLAVPNGWIDTGQAKADIERCSACGEPKSAHWGSQYDYSQTLAPVSGDAEIFKAAHWSSSVREWSKDWTEQDWIYRHLLISPRLYHLLKQLKLKGLVEATCGSETKPTSADQQWIAKKRALLIEQGRRTEPPSESKRSSLATIYSGQASNRPAPPRSYLEFVTAHGPKSYFHVDEQEGFTVQLLEPSDLDYVHYRRGVLRSEDEETNEIDGVMFAETLHGDCLCFDFSGDVTEPSVVIYLHEMNYFEPYAANFTECLQRLEGVGSSETSERSRINKTL
;
A
#
# COMPACT_ATOMS: atom_id res chain seq x y z
N MET A 1 26.41 7.70 -4.49
CA MET A 1 25.24 7.85 -3.60
C MET A 1 24.37 6.64 -3.82
N THR A 2 23.99 5.92 -2.78
CA THR A 2 23.06 4.77 -2.91
C THR A 2 21.65 5.32 -2.97
N TYR A 3 20.87 4.89 -3.97
CA TYR A 3 19.45 5.25 -4.08
C TYR A 3 18.58 4.20 -3.43
N LEU A 4 17.43 4.62 -2.93
CA LEU A 4 16.46 3.77 -2.27
C LEU A 4 15.37 3.39 -3.27
N SER A 5 15.08 2.10 -3.39
CA SER A 5 13.86 1.64 -4.05
C SER A 5 12.68 1.91 -3.14
N LEU A 6 11.58 2.43 -3.68
CA LEU A 6 10.36 2.68 -2.91
C LEU A 6 9.27 1.66 -3.23
N THR A 7 8.50 1.31 -2.21
CA THR A 7 7.25 0.55 -2.31
C THR A 7 6.18 1.23 -1.44
N GLY A 8 4.95 0.71 -1.41
CA GLY A 8 3.88 1.24 -0.57
C GLY A 8 2.85 0.17 -0.22
N SER A 9 2.01 0.46 0.76
CA SER A 9 0.97 -0.46 1.26
C SER A 9 -0.15 -0.72 0.25
N ASP A 10 -0.36 0.21 -0.69
CA ASP A 10 -1.40 0.11 -1.70
C ASP A 10 -0.81 0.20 -3.10
N THR A 11 -0.65 -0.96 -3.75
CA THR A 11 -0.18 -1.08 -5.13
C THR A 11 -1.32 -1.15 -6.15
N ARG A 12 -2.57 -0.87 -5.74
CA ARG A 12 -3.78 -1.21 -6.53
C ARG A 12 -4.64 0.00 -6.93
N MET A 13 -4.13 1.22 -6.76
CA MET A 13 -4.88 2.43 -7.15
C MET A 13 -5.08 2.53 -8.68
N ASP A 14 -4.14 2.02 -9.47
CA ASP A 14 -4.09 2.08 -10.94
C ASP A 14 -4.06 0.70 -11.63
N SER A 15 -4.18 -0.39 -10.87
CA SER A 15 -4.24 -1.78 -11.36
C SER A 15 -5.25 -2.64 -10.57
N ARG A 16 -5.95 -3.59 -11.22
CA ARG A 16 -6.86 -4.56 -10.55
C ARG A 16 -6.65 -5.94 -11.12
N ASN A 17 -6.35 -6.92 -10.27
CA ASN A 17 -6.13 -8.31 -10.68
C ASN A 17 -5.14 -8.40 -11.85
N SER A 18 -4.02 -7.69 -11.76
CA SER A 18 -3.01 -7.55 -12.82
C SER A 18 -3.47 -6.84 -14.11
N VAL A 19 -4.73 -6.37 -14.19
CA VAL A 19 -5.23 -5.60 -15.33
C VAL A 19 -4.94 -4.11 -15.12
N LEU A 20 -4.13 -3.54 -16.00
CA LEU A 20 -3.84 -2.12 -16.06
C LEU A 20 -5.10 -1.32 -16.42
N VAL A 21 -5.41 -0.29 -15.63
CA VAL A 21 -6.52 0.63 -15.91
C VAL A 21 -6.19 1.62 -17.01
N ASN A 22 -4.89 1.87 -17.13
CA ASN A 22 -4.28 2.86 -17.99
C ASN A 22 -3.51 2.10 -19.08
N PRO A 23 -4.21 1.64 -20.15
CA PRO A 23 -3.57 0.86 -21.20
C PRO A 23 -2.49 1.70 -21.89
N LEU A 24 -1.37 1.06 -22.20
CA LEU A 24 -0.26 1.67 -22.92
C LEU A 24 -0.42 1.41 -24.42
N PRO A 25 -0.11 2.40 -25.28
CA PRO A 25 -0.05 2.18 -26.71
C PRO A 25 1.11 1.22 -27.04
N GLN A 26 0.97 0.51 -28.15
CA GLN A 26 2.03 -0.33 -28.67
C GLN A 26 3.18 0.53 -29.22
N ARG A 27 4.42 0.20 -28.86
CA ARG A 27 5.63 0.88 -29.37
C ARG A 27 6.29 0.13 -30.52
N CYS A 28 6.26 -1.20 -30.49
CA CYS A 28 6.92 -2.04 -31.50
C CYS A 28 5.94 -3.00 -32.16
N GLU A 29 5.70 -2.84 -33.47
CA GLU A 29 4.79 -3.71 -34.25
C GLU A 29 5.25 -5.16 -34.33
N ARG A 30 6.56 -5.43 -34.32
CA ARG A 30 7.09 -6.79 -34.48
C ARG A 30 6.79 -7.68 -33.28
N CYS A 31 6.79 -7.06 -32.12
CA CYS A 31 6.94 -7.75 -30.87
C CYS A 31 5.89 -7.27 -29.86
N HIS A 32 5.06 -6.31 -30.25
CA HIS A 32 3.95 -5.77 -29.47
C HIS A 32 4.35 -5.11 -28.15
N PHE A 33 5.65 -4.82 -27.96
CA PHE A 33 6.14 -4.21 -26.72
C PHE A 33 5.48 -2.83 -26.50
N PRO A 34 4.91 -2.56 -25.32
CA PRO A 34 4.21 -1.31 -25.07
C PRO A 34 5.16 -0.11 -24.92
N ASP A 35 4.63 1.09 -25.11
CA ASP A 35 5.33 2.32 -24.78
C ASP A 35 5.24 2.58 -23.27
N ILE A 36 6.19 2.02 -22.53
CA ILE A 36 6.26 2.11 -21.06
C ILE A 36 6.65 3.50 -20.54
N ASP A 37 6.91 4.44 -21.44
CA ASP A 37 7.20 5.84 -21.13
C ASP A 37 5.99 6.75 -21.43
N PHE A 38 4.98 6.22 -22.12
CA PHE A 38 3.72 6.90 -22.37
C PHE A 38 2.96 7.14 -21.06
N VAL A 39 2.41 8.34 -20.91
CA VAL A 39 1.58 8.72 -19.76
C VAL A 39 0.14 8.87 -20.24
N PRO A 40 -0.76 7.92 -19.92
CA PRO A 40 -2.16 7.99 -20.33
C PRO A 40 -2.86 9.24 -19.80
N GLN A 41 -3.66 9.88 -20.67
CA GLN A 41 -4.48 11.03 -20.30
C GLN A 41 -5.95 10.83 -20.73
N PRO A 42 -6.92 11.00 -19.80
CA PRO A 42 -6.72 11.20 -18.37
C PRO A 42 -6.17 9.94 -17.70
N TYR A 43 -5.32 10.11 -16.68
CA TYR A 43 -4.83 8.98 -15.88
C TYR A 43 -5.92 8.54 -14.89
N ARG A 44 -6.30 7.28 -14.92
CA ARG A 44 -7.49 6.74 -14.26
C ARG A 44 -7.13 5.92 -13.03
N LEU A 45 -7.89 6.11 -11.95
CA LEU A 45 -7.76 5.36 -10.69
C LEU A 45 -8.99 4.47 -10.45
N ILE A 46 -8.81 3.24 -9.99
CA ILE A 46 -9.92 2.28 -9.77
C ILE A 46 -10.76 2.69 -8.58
N ASP A 47 -10.08 3.04 -7.50
CA ASP A 47 -10.70 3.56 -6.29
C ASP A 47 -9.72 4.53 -5.64
N ALA A 48 -10.14 5.78 -5.45
CA ALA A 48 -9.38 6.75 -4.65
C ALA A 48 -9.76 6.67 -3.16
N ARG A 49 -10.65 5.75 -2.77
CA ARG A 49 -11.00 5.49 -1.36
C ARG A 49 -9.94 4.66 -0.64
N THR A 50 -8.66 4.83 -0.98
CA THR A 50 -7.60 4.53 -0.03
C THR A 50 -7.87 5.39 1.21
N LYS A 51 -8.59 4.83 2.18
CA LYS A 51 -9.10 5.51 3.39
C LYS A 51 -7.97 5.99 4.30
N ASN A 52 -6.76 5.46 4.08
CA ASN A 52 -5.57 5.91 4.79
C ASN A 52 -5.19 7.34 4.41
N PRO A 53 -4.75 8.18 5.39
CA PRO A 53 -4.30 9.55 5.17
C PRO A 53 -2.92 9.58 4.50
N ASN A 54 -2.76 8.89 3.39
CA ASN A 54 -1.55 8.83 2.60
C ASN A 54 -1.43 10.08 1.72
N ASP A 55 -0.24 10.67 1.73
CA ASP A 55 0.13 11.78 0.85
C ASP A 55 0.77 11.28 -0.46
N LEU A 56 1.26 10.04 -0.44
CA LEU A 56 2.02 9.37 -1.48
C LEU A 56 1.49 7.94 -1.66
N ALA A 57 1.49 7.41 -2.88
CA ALA A 57 1.23 5.98 -3.14
C ALA A 57 2.04 5.53 -4.37
N PRO A 58 2.44 4.26 -4.48
CA PRO A 58 3.09 3.77 -5.68
C PRO A 58 2.13 3.83 -6.88
N ALA A 59 2.70 3.92 -8.08
CA ALA A 59 1.99 3.75 -9.34
C ALA A 59 2.87 2.92 -10.30
N GLU A 60 2.27 2.41 -11.35
CA GLU A 60 2.94 1.55 -12.32
C GLU A 60 4.12 2.24 -13.01
N LEU A 61 5.08 1.44 -13.49
CA LEU A 61 6.19 1.86 -14.34
C LEU A 61 7.12 2.94 -13.75
N GLY A 62 7.41 2.83 -12.46
CA GLY A 62 8.31 3.75 -11.75
C GLY A 62 7.72 5.15 -11.57
N ASN A 63 6.39 5.26 -11.61
CA ASN A 63 5.66 6.47 -11.25
C ASN A 63 5.16 6.37 -9.80
N PHE A 64 4.55 7.43 -9.31
CA PHE A 64 3.87 7.42 -8.02
C PHE A 64 2.74 8.46 -8.00
N LEU A 65 1.76 8.25 -7.13
CA LEU A 65 0.66 9.18 -6.90
C LEU A 65 1.03 10.11 -5.74
N VAL A 66 0.66 11.38 -5.88
CA VAL A 66 0.84 12.41 -4.85
C VAL A 66 -0.45 13.17 -4.61
N ARG A 67 -0.73 13.55 -3.37
CA ARG A 67 -1.73 14.58 -3.06
C ARG A 67 -1.13 15.98 -3.21
N GLN A 68 -1.99 16.99 -3.20
CA GLN A 68 -1.58 18.39 -3.36
C GLN A 68 -0.45 18.81 -2.42
N ARG A 69 -0.47 18.38 -1.15
CA ARG A 69 0.57 18.71 -0.18
C ARG A 69 1.94 18.16 -0.58
N ALA A 70 2.00 16.88 -0.98
CA ALA A 70 3.24 16.26 -1.44
C ALA A 70 3.71 16.88 -2.76
N LYS A 71 2.79 17.15 -3.70
CA LYS A 71 3.09 17.86 -4.95
C LYS A 71 3.78 19.20 -4.69
N ASP A 72 3.19 20.04 -3.83
CA ASP A 72 3.76 21.35 -3.48
C ASP A 72 5.17 21.24 -2.88
N VAL A 73 5.39 20.25 -2.02
CA VAL A 73 6.71 19.98 -1.42
C VAL A 73 7.73 19.61 -2.51
N LEU A 74 7.38 18.71 -3.42
CA LEU A 74 8.27 18.28 -4.50
C LEU A 74 8.59 19.43 -5.46
N GLU A 75 7.59 20.24 -5.84
CA GLU A 75 7.80 21.41 -6.72
C GLU A 75 8.76 22.44 -6.12
N ILE A 76 8.82 22.56 -4.79
CA ILE A 76 9.74 23.48 -4.09
C ILE A 76 11.12 22.86 -3.87
N VAL A 77 11.16 21.61 -3.40
CA VAL A 77 12.40 20.98 -2.94
C VAL A 77 13.23 20.48 -4.12
N ILE A 78 12.57 19.92 -5.15
CA ILE A 78 13.18 19.31 -6.34
C ILE A 78 12.54 19.85 -7.63
N PRO A 79 12.60 21.17 -7.88
CA PRO A 79 11.89 21.80 -8.97
C PRO A 79 12.25 21.16 -10.31
N GLY A 80 11.22 20.83 -11.11
CA GLY A 80 11.38 20.27 -12.45
C GLY A 80 11.83 18.81 -12.51
N GLN A 81 11.99 18.11 -11.39
CA GLN A 81 12.38 16.70 -11.40
C GLN A 81 11.20 15.73 -11.60
N CYS A 82 9.96 16.21 -11.42
CA CYS A 82 8.74 15.47 -11.75
C CYS A 82 7.82 16.31 -12.63
N ALA A 83 7.16 15.65 -13.58
CA ALA A 83 5.93 16.15 -14.20
C ALA A 83 4.71 15.63 -13.41
N PHE A 84 3.67 16.45 -13.29
CA PHE A 84 2.44 16.11 -12.57
C PHE A 84 1.24 16.11 -13.50
N TYR A 85 0.49 15.02 -13.51
CA TYR A 85 -0.70 14.86 -14.35
C TYR A 85 -1.94 14.70 -13.48
N PRO A 86 -3.06 15.40 -13.80
CA PRO A 86 -4.31 15.22 -13.07
C PRO A 86 -4.83 13.79 -13.29
N THR A 87 -5.48 13.25 -12.25
CA THR A 87 -6.10 11.92 -12.31
C THR A 87 -7.62 12.01 -12.21
N VAL A 88 -8.30 10.99 -12.70
CA VAL A 88 -9.76 10.85 -12.60
C VAL A 88 -10.15 9.49 -12.03
N LEU A 89 -11.31 9.41 -11.38
CA LEU A 89 -11.87 8.14 -10.94
C LEU A 89 -12.39 7.36 -12.14
N ARG A 90 -11.93 6.13 -12.35
CA ARG A 90 -12.32 5.28 -13.48
C ARG A 90 -13.85 5.13 -13.60
N LYS A 91 -14.53 4.99 -12.47
CA LYS A 91 -15.98 4.74 -12.42
C LYS A 91 -16.82 5.99 -12.73
N THR A 92 -16.44 7.15 -12.20
CA THR A 92 -17.26 8.38 -12.30
C THR A 92 -16.74 9.37 -13.34
N GLY A 93 -15.46 9.27 -13.73
CA GLY A 93 -14.78 10.25 -14.57
C GLY A 93 -14.42 11.55 -13.85
N GLU A 94 -14.80 11.70 -12.58
CA GLU A 94 -14.54 12.90 -11.79
C GLU A 94 -13.05 13.03 -11.46
N GLN A 95 -12.57 14.27 -11.40
CA GLN A 95 -11.20 14.56 -10.98
C GLN A 95 -10.97 14.06 -9.55
N SER A 96 -9.88 13.32 -9.35
CA SER A 96 -9.49 12.83 -8.05
C SER A 96 -8.60 13.85 -7.31
N SER A 97 -8.41 13.64 -6.00
CA SER A 97 -7.46 14.43 -5.18
C SER A 97 -5.99 14.08 -5.41
N TRP A 98 -5.71 13.12 -6.28
CA TRP A 98 -4.37 12.62 -6.58
C TRP A 98 -3.87 13.16 -7.92
N PHE A 99 -2.55 13.30 -8.00
CA PHE A 99 -1.81 13.56 -9.23
C PHE A 99 -0.86 12.41 -9.48
N LEU A 100 -0.72 11.99 -10.74
CA LEU A 100 0.39 11.12 -11.13
C LEU A 100 1.66 11.97 -11.20
N ALA A 101 2.64 11.66 -10.37
CA ALA A 101 3.99 12.18 -10.43
C ALA A 101 4.86 11.25 -11.28
N VAL A 102 5.42 11.82 -12.36
CA VAL A 102 6.27 11.12 -13.32
C VAL A 102 7.67 11.70 -13.18
N PRO A 103 8.65 10.95 -12.65
CA PRO A 103 10.04 11.42 -12.61
C PRO A 103 10.56 11.70 -14.03
N ASN A 104 11.28 12.81 -14.18
CA ASN A 104 11.95 13.19 -15.42
C ASN A 104 13.35 12.58 -15.55
N GLY A 105 13.94 12.16 -14.41
CA GLY A 105 15.25 11.55 -14.33
C GLY A 105 15.23 10.04 -14.54
N TRP A 106 16.32 9.52 -15.10
CA TRP A 106 16.52 8.10 -15.38
C TRP A 106 17.85 7.65 -14.81
N ILE A 107 17.91 6.42 -14.32
CA ILE A 107 19.14 5.79 -13.85
C ILE A 107 19.25 4.38 -14.42
N ASP A 108 20.43 4.05 -14.94
CA ASP A 108 20.77 2.69 -15.33
C ASP A 108 20.99 1.84 -14.07
N THR A 109 20.06 0.92 -13.83
CA THR A 109 20.07 0.02 -12.68
C THR A 109 20.56 -1.38 -13.01
N GLY A 110 21.04 -1.65 -14.23
CA GLY A 110 21.59 -2.96 -14.60
C GLY A 110 21.39 -3.32 -16.04
N GLN A 111 22.24 -4.17 -16.60
CA GLN A 111 22.13 -4.55 -18.00
C GLN A 111 21.54 -5.94 -18.14
N ALA A 112 20.53 -6.10 -18.99
CA ALA A 112 20.03 -7.44 -19.32
C ALA A 112 21.17 -8.26 -19.92
N LYS A 113 21.38 -9.47 -19.41
CA LYS A 113 22.50 -10.34 -19.78
C LYS A 113 22.53 -10.60 -21.29
N ALA A 114 23.72 -10.83 -21.83
CA ALA A 114 23.92 -10.95 -23.27
C ALA A 114 23.21 -12.16 -23.91
N ASP A 115 22.95 -13.21 -23.12
CA ASP A 115 22.22 -14.41 -23.52
C ASP A 115 20.69 -14.24 -23.54
N ILE A 116 20.18 -13.12 -23.02
CA ILE A 116 18.75 -12.79 -23.11
C ILE A 116 18.43 -12.40 -24.54
N GLU A 117 17.56 -13.18 -25.18
CA GLU A 117 17.09 -12.89 -26.53
C GLU A 117 16.40 -11.51 -26.57
N ARG A 118 16.56 -10.80 -27.69
CA ARG A 118 16.02 -9.45 -27.89
C ARG A 118 15.18 -9.37 -29.16
N CYS A 119 14.23 -8.45 -29.17
CA CYS A 119 13.54 -8.10 -30.39
C CYS A 119 14.52 -7.50 -31.40
N SER A 120 14.60 -8.05 -32.60
CA SER A 120 15.46 -7.50 -33.66
C SER A 120 14.95 -6.20 -34.28
N ALA A 121 13.73 -5.74 -33.94
CA ALA A 121 13.22 -4.43 -34.38
C ALA A 121 13.49 -3.32 -33.37
N CYS A 122 13.19 -3.53 -32.07
CA CYS A 122 13.33 -2.48 -31.04
C CYS A 122 14.47 -2.72 -30.04
N GLY A 123 15.14 -3.87 -30.06
CA GLY A 123 16.24 -4.21 -29.14
C GLY A 123 15.82 -4.57 -27.71
N GLU A 124 14.53 -4.45 -27.39
CA GLU A 124 14.00 -4.82 -26.06
C GLU A 124 14.18 -6.31 -25.77
N PRO A 125 14.55 -6.67 -24.53
CA PRO A 125 14.64 -8.08 -24.13
C PRO A 125 13.28 -8.75 -24.21
N LYS A 126 13.27 -10.04 -24.54
CA LYS A 126 12.06 -10.87 -24.60
C LYS A 126 11.35 -10.99 -23.24
N SER A 127 12.16 -11.14 -22.20
CA SER A 127 11.77 -11.25 -20.80
C SER A 127 12.92 -10.70 -19.97
N ALA A 128 12.61 -10.13 -18.81
CA ALA A 128 13.64 -9.47 -18.01
C ALA A 128 13.30 -9.53 -16.51
N HIS A 129 13.30 -10.71 -15.92
CA HIS A 129 13.17 -10.89 -14.50
C HIS A 129 14.35 -10.23 -13.77
N TRP A 130 14.03 -9.29 -12.87
CA TRP A 130 15.01 -8.47 -12.16
C TRP A 130 16.11 -9.35 -11.56
N GLY A 131 15.80 -10.27 -10.64
CA GLY A 131 16.81 -11.03 -9.89
C GLY A 131 17.64 -12.07 -10.66
N SER A 132 17.35 -12.34 -11.95
CA SER A 132 18.00 -13.46 -12.67
C SER A 132 18.48 -13.13 -14.08
N GLN A 133 17.88 -12.14 -14.75
CA GLN A 133 18.18 -11.81 -16.15
C GLN A 133 18.93 -10.49 -16.30
N TYR A 134 19.11 -9.73 -15.22
CA TYR A 134 19.97 -8.56 -15.19
C TYR A 134 21.32 -8.87 -14.53
N ASP A 135 22.37 -8.23 -15.04
CA ASP A 135 23.65 -8.09 -14.35
C ASP A 135 23.66 -6.77 -13.56
N TYR A 136 23.61 -6.92 -12.24
CA TYR A 136 23.70 -5.81 -11.28
C TYR A 136 25.12 -5.55 -10.81
N SER A 137 26.10 -6.38 -11.18
CA SER A 137 27.50 -6.21 -10.74
C SER A 137 28.12 -4.89 -11.21
N GLN A 138 27.49 -4.22 -12.18
CA GLN A 138 27.88 -2.91 -12.69
C GLN A 138 27.10 -1.73 -12.06
N THR A 139 26.24 -1.96 -11.06
CA THR A 139 25.21 -1.01 -10.60
C THR A 139 25.40 -0.68 -9.11
N LEU A 140 25.30 0.54 -8.60
CA LEU A 140 24.90 1.83 -9.13
C LEU A 140 26.16 2.69 -9.27
N ALA A 141 26.64 2.95 -10.48
CA ALA A 141 27.60 4.05 -10.62
C ALA A 141 26.95 5.29 -10.00
N PRO A 142 27.63 6.04 -9.10
CA PRO A 142 27.05 7.24 -8.52
C PRO A 142 26.59 8.12 -9.68
N VAL A 143 25.28 8.33 -9.78
CA VAL A 143 24.74 9.24 -10.80
C VAL A 143 25.34 10.60 -10.50
N SER A 144 26.15 11.10 -11.43
CA SER A 144 26.63 12.47 -11.38
C SER A 144 25.43 13.36 -11.68
N GLY A 145 24.89 14.03 -10.66
CA GLY A 145 23.80 14.97 -10.86
C GLY A 145 23.10 15.38 -9.57
N ASP A 146 22.26 16.41 -9.69
CA ASP A 146 21.46 16.96 -8.61
C ASP A 146 20.04 16.34 -8.53
N ALA A 147 19.79 15.30 -9.32
CA ALA A 147 18.50 14.61 -9.30
C ALA A 147 18.36 13.74 -8.03
N GLU A 148 17.20 13.82 -7.42
CA GLU A 148 16.83 13.16 -6.17
C GLU A 148 15.82 12.04 -6.37
N ILE A 149 15.21 11.95 -7.56
CA ILE A 149 14.17 10.98 -7.88
C ILE A 149 14.31 10.54 -9.33
N PHE A 150 14.18 9.24 -9.57
CA PHE A 150 14.48 8.61 -10.85
C PHE A 150 13.54 7.45 -11.14
N LYS A 151 13.35 7.21 -12.43
CA LYS A 151 12.93 5.92 -12.95
C LYS A 151 14.15 5.05 -13.23
N ALA A 152 14.04 3.75 -12.94
CA ALA A 152 14.97 2.80 -13.56
C ALA A 152 14.82 2.85 -15.08
N ALA A 153 15.94 2.90 -15.81
CA ALA A 153 15.94 2.80 -17.27
C ALA A 153 15.35 1.47 -17.75
N HIS A 154 15.62 0.41 -16.98
CA HIS A 154 15.22 -0.94 -17.30
C HIS A 154 13.88 -1.29 -16.67
N TRP A 155 13.19 -2.23 -17.30
CA TRP A 155 11.91 -2.77 -16.84
C TRP A 155 12.08 -4.25 -16.47
N SER A 156 11.09 -4.80 -15.79
CA SER A 156 11.07 -6.22 -15.42
C SER A 156 9.72 -6.85 -15.62
N SER A 157 9.70 -8.16 -15.83
CA SER A 157 8.49 -8.98 -15.89
C SER A 157 8.70 -10.32 -15.19
N SER A 158 7.63 -10.98 -14.74
CA SER A 158 7.71 -12.39 -14.30
C SER A 158 7.64 -13.39 -15.44
N VAL A 159 7.11 -13.00 -16.61
CA VAL A 159 6.81 -13.94 -17.69
C VAL A 159 8.06 -14.20 -18.51
N ARG A 160 8.30 -15.49 -18.84
CA ARG A 160 9.52 -15.95 -19.52
C ARG A 160 9.51 -15.76 -21.04
N GLU A 161 8.37 -15.48 -21.67
CA GLU A 161 8.22 -15.46 -23.14
C GLU A 161 7.29 -14.35 -23.64
N TRP A 162 7.42 -14.00 -24.92
CA TRP A 162 6.43 -13.17 -25.62
C TRP A 162 5.14 -13.99 -25.71
N SER A 163 4.16 -13.72 -24.84
CA SER A 163 2.80 -14.00 -25.28
C SER A 163 2.52 -13.17 -26.54
N LYS A 164 1.62 -13.65 -27.40
CA LYS A 164 1.20 -12.90 -28.58
C LYS A 164 0.46 -11.60 -28.23
N ASP A 165 0.01 -11.47 -26.99
CA ASP A 165 -0.75 -10.33 -26.48
C ASP A 165 -0.12 -9.81 -25.19
N TRP A 166 0.62 -8.71 -25.26
CA TRP A 166 1.06 -7.97 -24.06
C TRP A 166 -0.13 -7.48 -23.22
N THR A 167 -1.34 -7.51 -23.77
CA THR A 167 -2.59 -7.26 -23.03
C THR A 167 -2.98 -8.41 -22.10
N GLU A 168 -2.42 -9.61 -22.30
CA GLU A 168 -2.61 -10.79 -21.43
C GLU A 168 -1.38 -11.11 -20.55
N GLN A 169 -0.26 -10.40 -20.74
CA GLN A 169 0.95 -10.63 -19.95
C GLN A 169 0.87 -9.97 -18.57
N ASP A 170 1.20 -10.78 -17.56
CA ASP A 170 1.44 -10.33 -16.20
C ASP A 170 2.51 -9.22 -16.16
N TRP A 171 2.23 -8.18 -15.35
CA TRP A 171 3.07 -7.09 -14.83
C TRP A 171 4.41 -6.80 -15.54
N ILE A 172 4.43 -5.71 -16.31
CA ILE A 172 5.67 -4.96 -16.58
C ILE A 172 5.87 -3.98 -15.42
N TYR A 173 7.00 -4.12 -14.74
CA TYR A 173 7.36 -3.29 -13.60
C TYR A 173 8.62 -2.46 -13.90
N ARG A 174 8.71 -1.28 -13.28
CA ARG A 174 9.92 -0.46 -13.30
C ARG A 174 10.08 0.18 -11.92
N HIS A 175 11.31 0.17 -11.40
CA HIS A 175 11.58 0.72 -10.07
C HIS A 175 11.47 2.24 -10.06
N LEU A 176 10.86 2.76 -8.99
CA LEU A 176 10.99 4.15 -8.56
C LEU A 176 12.15 4.23 -7.56
N LEU A 177 13.09 5.13 -7.83
CA LEU A 177 14.29 5.33 -7.03
C LEU A 177 14.32 6.76 -6.47
N ILE A 178 14.70 6.88 -5.20
CA ILE A 178 14.79 8.18 -4.51
C ILE A 178 16.13 8.30 -3.78
N SER A 179 16.65 9.52 -3.64
CA SER A 179 17.83 9.76 -2.81
C SER A 179 17.49 9.60 -1.31
N PRO A 180 18.46 9.15 -0.49
CA PRO A 180 18.25 9.05 0.95
C PRO A 180 17.82 10.39 1.58
N ARG A 181 18.44 11.50 1.16
CA ARG A 181 18.12 12.83 1.71
C ARG A 181 16.70 13.29 1.41
N LEU A 182 16.19 13.02 0.20
CA LEU A 182 14.80 13.36 -0.13
C LEU A 182 13.83 12.45 0.65
N TYR A 183 14.06 11.14 0.67
CA TYR A 183 13.23 10.21 1.45
C TYR A 183 13.12 10.63 2.93
N HIS A 184 14.25 10.92 3.58
CA HIS A 184 14.28 11.37 4.97
C HIS A 184 13.62 12.73 5.17
N LEU A 185 13.71 13.66 4.21
CA LEU A 185 12.95 14.90 4.25
C LEU A 185 11.44 14.63 4.23
N LEU A 186 10.95 13.78 3.31
CA LEU A 186 9.52 13.43 3.23
C LEU A 186 9.03 12.80 4.54
N LYS A 187 9.84 11.93 5.17
CA LYS A 187 9.56 11.36 6.50
C LYS A 187 9.50 12.43 7.59
N GLN A 188 10.46 13.38 7.64
CA GLN A 188 10.44 14.47 8.63
C GLN A 188 9.23 15.39 8.46
N LEU A 189 8.72 15.54 7.24
CA LEU A 189 7.48 16.26 6.93
C LEU A 189 6.22 15.44 7.19
N LYS A 190 6.36 14.18 7.64
CA LYS A 190 5.27 13.23 7.89
C LYS A 190 4.38 13.02 6.66
N LEU A 191 4.98 12.96 5.47
CA LEU A 191 4.27 12.58 4.24
C LEU A 191 4.20 11.05 4.17
N LYS A 192 2.98 10.51 4.30
CA LYS A 192 2.75 9.06 4.45
C LYS A 192 2.55 8.35 3.10
N GLY A 193 2.93 7.08 3.03
CA GLY A 193 2.46 6.12 2.02
C GLY A 193 3.50 5.47 1.10
N LEU A 194 4.74 5.99 1.06
CA LEU A 194 5.88 5.28 0.46
C LEU A 194 6.87 4.85 1.55
N VAL A 195 7.42 3.65 1.41
CA VAL A 195 8.40 3.04 2.31
C VAL A 195 9.60 2.52 1.52
N GLU A 196 10.76 2.49 2.17
CA GLU A 196 11.98 1.91 1.61
C GLU A 196 11.80 0.40 1.39
N ALA A 197 11.97 -0.06 0.15
CA ALA A 197 11.88 -1.46 -0.25
C ALA A 197 13.20 -2.18 0.05
N THR A 198 13.49 -2.43 1.32
CA THR A 198 14.71 -3.13 1.75
C THR A 198 14.41 -4.25 2.74
N CYS A 199 15.05 -5.41 2.55
CA CYS A 199 15.10 -6.51 3.52
C CYS A 199 16.17 -6.29 4.61
N GLY A 200 16.68 -5.07 4.76
CA GLY A 200 17.85 -4.73 5.57
C GLY A 200 17.61 -3.55 6.51
N SER A 201 18.68 -3.05 7.13
CA SER A 201 18.60 -1.87 8.00
C SER A 201 18.31 -0.60 7.21
N GLU A 202 17.45 0.26 7.76
CA GLU A 202 17.09 1.55 7.17
C GLU A 202 18.34 2.37 6.83
N THR A 203 18.39 2.90 5.60
CA THR A 203 19.50 3.74 5.16
C THR A 203 19.49 5.05 5.93
N LYS A 204 20.55 5.34 6.70
CA LYS A 204 20.65 6.57 7.50
C LYS A 204 21.20 7.76 6.68
N PRO A 205 20.70 8.99 6.89
CA PRO A 205 21.23 10.17 6.21
C PRO A 205 22.64 10.53 6.72
N THR A 206 23.54 10.86 5.81
CA THR A 206 24.89 11.38 6.13
C THR A 206 24.83 12.81 6.69
N SER A 207 25.95 13.34 7.19
CA SER A 207 26.02 14.76 7.63
C SER A 207 25.69 15.74 6.48
N ALA A 208 26.15 15.44 5.26
CA ALA A 208 25.81 16.24 4.08
C ALA A 208 24.31 16.18 3.74
N ASP A 209 23.70 14.99 3.87
CA ASP A 209 22.26 14.82 3.69
C ASP A 209 21.46 15.62 4.73
N GLN A 210 21.88 15.60 5.99
CA GLN A 210 21.24 16.35 7.07
C GLN A 210 21.29 17.86 6.83
N GLN A 211 22.43 18.40 6.36
CA GLN A 211 22.55 19.81 5.98
C GLN A 211 21.63 20.18 4.82
N TRP A 212 21.54 19.31 3.81
CA TRP A 212 20.62 19.49 2.69
C TRP A 212 19.16 19.47 3.16
N ILE A 213 18.77 18.52 4.02
CA ILE A 213 17.43 18.41 4.59
C ILE A 213 17.07 19.69 5.36
N ALA A 214 17.97 20.16 6.23
CA ALA A 214 17.77 21.39 6.99
C ALA A 214 17.56 22.60 6.07
N LYS A 215 18.39 22.74 5.02
CA LYS A 215 18.25 23.81 4.02
C LYS A 215 16.90 23.76 3.31
N LYS A 216 16.45 22.57 2.88
CA LYS A 216 15.17 22.40 2.17
C LYS A 216 13.96 22.61 3.07
N ARG A 217 14.05 22.26 4.36
CA ARG A 217 13.01 22.61 5.34
C ARG A 217 12.90 24.11 5.57
N ALA A 218 14.03 24.81 5.69
CA ALA A 218 14.03 26.27 5.80
C ALA A 218 13.36 26.92 4.58
N LEU A 219 13.67 26.42 3.37
CA LEU A 219 13.03 26.87 2.13
C LEU A 219 11.49 26.67 2.15
N LEU A 220 11.00 25.52 2.62
CA LEU A 220 9.56 25.29 2.74
C LEU A 220 8.89 26.28 3.70
N ILE A 221 9.54 26.59 4.83
CA ILE A 221 9.03 27.55 5.81
C ILE A 221 8.98 28.96 5.22
N GLU A 222 10.05 29.38 4.52
CA GLU A 222 10.12 30.69 3.85
C GLU A 222 9.00 30.87 2.81
N GLN A 223 8.63 29.79 2.11
CA GLN A 223 7.52 29.75 1.15
C GLN A 223 6.14 29.64 1.83
N GLY A 224 6.06 29.81 3.16
CA GLY A 224 4.81 29.74 3.91
C GLY A 224 4.18 28.34 3.97
N ARG A 225 4.93 27.29 3.62
CA ARG A 225 4.43 25.91 3.65
C ARG A 225 4.59 25.34 5.06
N ARG A 226 3.51 24.78 5.58
CA ARG A 226 3.54 24.08 6.87
C ARG A 226 4.41 22.83 6.75
N THR A 227 5.47 22.77 7.55
CA THR A 227 6.31 21.57 7.67
C THR A 227 5.66 20.49 8.52
N GLU A 228 4.65 20.86 9.30
CA GLU A 228 3.82 19.95 10.08
C GLU A 228 2.52 19.68 9.33
N PRO A 229 1.94 18.48 9.43
CA PRO A 229 0.57 18.26 8.98
C PRO A 229 -0.34 19.28 9.68
N PRO A 230 -1.48 19.69 9.07
CA PRO A 230 -2.50 20.38 9.84
C PRO A 230 -2.72 19.57 11.12
N SER A 231 -2.54 20.20 12.28
CA SER A 231 -2.77 19.54 13.57
C SER A 231 -4.06 18.76 13.43
N GLU A 232 -4.00 17.42 13.56
CA GLU A 232 -5.20 16.59 13.63
C GLU A 232 -6.17 17.36 14.51
N SER A 233 -7.26 17.85 13.91
CA SER A 233 -8.21 18.67 14.62
C SER A 233 -8.59 17.85 15.84
N LYS A 234 -8.30 18.40 17.03
CA LYS A 234 -8.55 17.81 18.34
C LYS A 234 -9.66 16.78 18.25
N ARG A 235 -9.32 15.50 18.50
CA ARG A 235 -10.23 14.36 18.68
C ARG A 235 -11.69 14.81 18.65
N SER A 236 -12.30 14.67 17.48
CA SER A 236 -13.74 14.88 17.31
C SER A 236 -14.42 14.10 18.44
N SER A 237 -15.24 14.78 19.25
CA SER A 237 -15.96 14.10 20.32
C SER A 237 -16.74 12.92 19.72
N LEU A 238 -16.82 11.79 20.43
CA LEU A 238 -17.58 10.60 19.99
C LEU A 238 -18.94 10.99 19.37
N ALA A 239 -19.63 11.97 19.95
CA ALA A 239 -20.91 12.51 19.46
C ALA A 239 -20.88 13.04 18.02
N THR A 240 -19.76 13.63 17.56
CA THR A 240 -19.63 14.19 16.22
C THR A 240 -19.38 13.09 15.17
N ILE A 241 -18.63 12.04 15.54
CA ILE A 241 -18.37 10.87 14.66
C ILE A 241 -19.68 10.12 14.32
N TYR A 242 -20.64 10.07 15.25
CA TYR A 242 -21.91 9.37 15.05
C TYR A 242 -22.99 10.18 14.32
N SER A 243 -22.92 11.51 14.34
CA SER A 243 -23.98 12.37 13.77
C SER A 243 -24.10 12.30 12.24
N GLY A 244 -23.13 11.71 11.54
CA GLY A 244 -23.11 11.58 10.07
C GLY A 244 -23.36 10.17 9.52
N GLN A 245 -23.66 9.17 10.35
CA GLN A 245 -23.86 7.80 9.85
C GLN A 245 -25.25 7.63 9.22
N ALA A 246 -25.29 7.07 8.01
CA ALA A 246 -26.52 6.66 7.35
C ALA A 246 -27.35 5.75 8.28
N SER A 247 -28.66 5.96 8.34
CA SER A 247 -29.61 5.40 9.33
C SER A 247 -29.63 3.87 9.50
N ASN A 248 -28.86 3.11 8.71
CA ASN A 248 -28.92 1.64 8.66
C ASN A 248 -27.59 0.96 9.00
N ARG A 249 -26.58 1.66 9.55
CA ARG A 249 -25.33 1.03 9.98
C ARG A 249 -25.44 0.58 11.44
N PRO A 250 -24.99 -0.64 11.80
CA PRO A 250 -24.88 -1.03 13.20
C PRO A 250 -23.83 -0.17 13.89
N ALA A 251 -24.11 0.20 15.14
CA ALA A 251 -23.12 0.89 15.96
C ALA A 251 -21.97 -0.06 16.28
N PRO A 252 -20.70 0.40 16.30
CA PRO A 252 -19.59 -0.41 16.78
C PRO A 252 -19.82 -0.85 18.24
N PRO A 253 -19.23 -1.98 18.67
CA PRO A 253 -19.35 -2.46 20.04
C PRO A 253 -18.84 -1.42 21.03
N ARG A 254 -19.49 -1.33 22.19
CA ARG A 254 -19.14 -0.32 23.19
C ARG A 254 -17.71 -0.52 23.70
N SER A 255 -17.35 -1.78 23.95
CA SER A 255 -16.01 -2.18 24.38
C SER A 255 -14.90 -1.70 23.41
N TYR A 256 -15.13 -1.81 22.11
CA TYR A 256 -14.23 -1.31 21.06
C TYR A 256 -14.07 0.21 21.10
N LEU A 257 -15.18 0.94 21.24
CA LEU A 257 -15.15 2.39 21.26
C LEU A 257 -14.46 2.94 22.51
N GLU A 258 -14.73 2.36 23.67
CA GLU A 258 -14.07 2.73 24.91
C GLU A 258 -12.55 2.51 24.80
N PHE A 259 -12.13 1.36 24.25
CA PHE A 259 -10.72 1.05 24.04
C PHE A 259 -10.03 2.03 23.08
N VAL A 260 -10.54 2.20 21.86
CA VAL A 260 -9.88 3.06 20.85
C VAL A 260 -9.91 4.53 21.28
N THR A 261 -10.92 4.96 22.03
CA THR A 261 -10.96 6.32 22.60
C THR A 261 -9.88 6.51 23.66
N ALA A 262 -9.70 5.52 24.54
CA ALA A 262 -8.71 5.57 25.61
C ALA A 262 -7.28 5.44 25.08
N HIS A 263 -7.04 4.51 24.17
CA HIS A 263 -5.69 4.08 23.76
C HIS A 263 -5.28 4.52 22.35
N GLY A 264 -6.22 4.96 21.51
CA GLY A 264 -6.00 5.17 20.08
C GLY A 264 -5.95 3.86 19.29
N PRO A 265 -5.73 3.91 17.97
CA PRO A 265 -5.43 2.74 17.17
C PRO A 265 -4.13 2.08 17.68
N LYS A 266 -4.09 0.75 17.70
CA LYS A 266 -2.98 -0.04 18.25
C LYS A 266 -2.65 -1.21 17.31
N SER A 267 -1.36 -1.52 17.20
CA SER A 267 -0.86 -2.69 16.47
C SER A 267 -0.35 -3.75 17.46
N TYR A 268 -0.64 -5.00 17.15
CA TYR A 268 -0.22 -6.19 17.88
C TYR A 268 0.66 -7.04 16.97
N PHE A 269 1.75 -7.60 17.51
CA PHE A 269 2.75 -8.35 16.76
C PHE A 269 2.87 -9.76 17.33
N HIS A 270 3.20 -10.73 16.48
CA HIS A 270 3.34 -12.15 16.87
C HIS A 270 2.07 -12.70 17.51
N VAL A 271 0.91 -12.26 16.99
CA VAL A 271 -0.41 -12.70 17.46
C VAL A 271 -0.55 -14.21 17.22
N ASP A 272 -1.20 -14.91 18.16
CA ASP A 272 -1.42 -16.36 18.08
C ASP A 272 -0.14 -17.20 17.97
N GLU A 273 0.96 -16.72 18.56
CA GLU A 273 2.30 -17.35 18.50
C GLU A 273 2.86 -17.50 17.07
N GLN A 274 2.24 -16.81 16.09
CA GLN A 274 2.67 -16.85 14.70
C GLN A 274 3.66 -15.73 14.41
N GLU A 275 4.90 -16.09 14.08
CA GLU A 275 5.93 -15.12 13.75
C GLU A 275 5.52 -14.30 12.51
N GLY A 276 5.56 -12.97 12.61
CA GLY A 276 5.18 -12.06 11.53
C GLY A 276 3.69 -11.72 11.47
N PHE A 277 2.82 -12.44 12.20
CA PHE A 277 1.39 -12.15 12.21
C PHE A 277 1.12 -10.86 13.01
N THR A 278 0.78 -9.80 12.28
CA THR A 278 0.56 -8.44 12.82
C THR A 278 -0.87 -8.02 12.59
N VAL A 279 -1.55 -7.59 13.65
CA VAL A 279 -2.94 -7.10 13.62
C VAL A 279 -2.95 -5.61 13.96
N GLN A 280 -3.57 -4.80 13.11
CA GLN A 280 -3.72 -3.36 13.33
C GLN A 280 -5.19 -3.00 13.52
N LEU A 281 -5.54 -2.47 14.71
CA LEU A 281 -6.88 -1.96 14.98
C LEU A 281 -7.12 -0.66 14.20
N LEU A 282 -8.28 -0.57 13.55
CA LEU A 282 -8.74 0.60 12.81
C LEU A 282 -9.35 1.65 13.75
N GLU A 283 -9.43 2.90 13.30
CA GLU A 283 -10.23 3.93 13.97
C GLU A 283 -11.73 3.77 13.65
N PRO A 284 -12.66 4.30 14.47
CA PRO A 284 -14.10 4.17 14.21
C PRO A 284 -14.54 4.74 12.86
N SER A 285 -13.84 5.75 12.34
CA SER A 285 -14.09 6.33 11.00
C SER A 285 -13.64 5.43 9.86
N ASP A 286 -12.73 4.49 10.12
CA ASP A 286 -12.08 3.66 9.10
C ASP A 286 -12.68 2.25 8.97
N LEU A 287 -13.56 1.86 9.90
CA LEU A 287 -14.31 0.61 9.86
C LEU A 287 -14.91 0.32 8.48
N ASP A 288 -14.85 -0.95 8.04
CA ASP A 288 -15.43 -1.37 6.77
C ASP A 288 -16.84 -1.94 6.96
N TYR A 289 -17.83 -1.11 6.62
CA TYR A 289 -19.25 -1.47 6.66
C TYR A 289 -19.78 -2.03 5.34
N VAL A 290 -18.93 -2.29 4.35
CA VAL A 290 -19.35 -2.59 2.98
C VAL A 290 -18.92 -3.99 2.56
N HIS A 291 -17.65 -4.32 2.69
CA HIS A 291 -17.10 -5.49 1.98
C HIS A 291 -17.38 -6.84 2.64
N TYR A 292 -17.69 -6.83 3.94
CA TYR A 292 -17.82 -8.04 4.75
C TYR A 292 -19.27 -8.28 5.22
N ARG A 293 -20.22 -7.50 4.70
CA ARG A 293 -21.64 -7.59 5.06
C ARG A 293 -22.28 -8.85 4.49
N ARG A 294 -23.38 -9.28 5.12
CA ARG A 294 -24.15 -10.46 4.69
C ARG A 294 -24.50 -10.40 3.20
N GLY A 295 -24.20 -11.48 2.49
CA GLY A 295 -24.47 -11.64 1.06
C GLY A 295 -23.54 -10.86 0.11
N VAL A 296 -22.52 -10.16 0.63
CA VAL A 296 -21.49 -9.51 -0.20
C VAL A 296 -20.40 -10.50 -0.59
N LEU A 297 -19.87 -11.23 0.39
CA LEU A 297 -18.97 -12.35 0.14
C LEU A 297 -19.81 -13.54 -0.34
N ARG A 298 -19.35 -14.19 -1.41
CA ARG A 298 -19.94 -15.42 -1.92
C ARG A 298 -18.96 -16.54 -1.65
N SER A 299 -19.22 -17.31 -0.61
CA SER A 299 -18.49 -18.53 -0.28
C SER A 299 -19.30 -19.76 -0.69
N GLU A 300 -18.61 -20.86 -0.97
CA GLU A 300 -19.26 -22.17 -1.11
C GLU A 300 -19.79 -22.69 0.22
N ASP A 301 -19.26 -22.18 1.34
CA ASP A 301 -19.75 -22.45 2.67
C ASP A 301 -20.96 -21.55 3.02
N GLU A 302 -22.07 -22.19 3.38
CA GLU A 302 -23.31 -21.51 3.73
C GLU A 302 -23.18 -20.68 5.01
N GLU A 303 -22.42 -21.14 6.00
CA GLU A 303 -22.23 -20.43 7.29
C GLU A 303 -21.54 -19.07 7.09
N THR A 304 -20.51 -19.03 6.24
CA THR A 304 -19.81 -17.79 5.85
C THR A 304 -20.74 -16.77 5.21
N ASN A 305 -21.74 -17.24 4.44
CA ASN A 305 -22.68 -16.35 3.77
C ASN A 305 -23.70 -15.71 4.75
N GLU A 306 -23.83 -16.25 5.96
CA GLU A 306 -24.73 -15.72 7.01
C GLU A 306 -24.10 -14.60 7.85
N ILE A 307 -22.78 -14.52 7.87
CA ILE A 307 -22.01 -13.52 8.62
C ILE A 307 -22.34 -12.11 8.14
N ASP A 308 -22.59 -11.20 9.07
CA ASP A 308 -22.81 -9.78 8.79
C ASP A 308 -21.66 -8.92 9.33
N GLY A 309 -20.51 -9.07 8.67
CA GLY A 309 -19.21 -8.57 9.13
C GLY A 309 -19.00 -7.07 8.98
N VAL A 310 -18.46 -6.44 10.03
CA VAL A 310 -17.85 -5.09 9.96
C VAL A 310 -16.38 -5.20 10.34
N MET A 311 -15.48 -4.94 9.38
CA MET A 311 -14.04 -5.01 9.61
C MET A 311 -13.58 -3.91 10.56
N PHE A 312 -12.85 -4.30 11.61
CA PHE A 312 -12.28 -3.38 12.59
C PHE A 312 -10.77 -3.54 12.81
N ALA A 313 -10.15 -4.57 12.23
CA ALA A 313 -8.70 -4.71 12.23
C ALA A 313 -8.21 -5.34 10.92
N GLU A 314 -7.04 -4.90 10.45
CA GLU A 314 -6.37 -5.44 9.26
C GLU A 314 -5.11 -6.22 9.64
N THR A 315 -4.71 -7.17 8.81
CA THR A 315 -3.43 -7.88 8.93
C THR A 315 -2.52 -7.59 7.74
N LEU A 316 -1.21 -7.84 7.87
CA LEU A 316 -0.24 -7.60 6.80
C LEU A 316 -0.41 -8.52 5.58
N HIS A 317 -1.08 -9.66 5.73
CA HIS A 317 -1.19 -10.67 4.67
C HIS A 317 -2.52 -10.61 3.91
N GLY A 318 -3.45 -9.73 4.30
CA GLY A 318 -4.76 -9.57 3.63
C GLY A 318 -5.93 -10.17 4.41
N ASP A 319 -5.68 -10.92 5.48
CA ASP A 319 -6.71 -11.33 6.44
C ASP A 319 -7.17 -10.12 7.27
N CYS A 320 -8.35 -10.22 7.89
CA CYS A 320 -8.86 -9.16 8.74
C CYS A 320 -9.79 -9.67 9.84
N LEU A 321 -9.96 -8.89 10.90
CA LEU A 321 -10.93 -9.19 11.97
C LEU A 321 -12.20 -8.37 11.77
N CYS A 322 -13.34 -9.05 11.88
CA CYS A 322 -14.67 -8.46 11.72
C CYS A 322 -15.52 -8.68 12.97
N PHE A 323 -16.38 -7.70 13.28
CA PHE A 323 -17.51 -7.88 14.17
C PHE A 323 -18.63 -8.57 13.39
N ASP A 324 -19.15 -9.69 13.88
CA ASP A 324 -20.30 -10.35 13.27
C ASP A 324 -21.62 -9.86 13.88
N PHE A 325 -22.35 -9.05 13.12
CA PHE A 325 -23.67 -8.54 13.49
C PHE A 325 -24.82 -9.42 13.00
N SER A 326 -24.55 -10.70 12.70
CA SER A 326 -25.58 -11.64 12.24
C SER A 326 -26.73 -11.82 13.23
N GLY A 327 -26.47 -11.58 14.53
CA GLY A 327 -27.46 -11.54 15.62
C GLY A 327 -27.76 -10.14 16.16
N ASP A 328 -28.87 -10.02 16.90
CA ASP A 328 -29.28 -8.79 17.61
C ASP A 328 -28.53 -8.66 18.95
N VAL A 329 -27.22 -8.46 18.88
CA VAL A 329 -26.33 -8.40 20.04
C VAL A 329 -25.58 -7.07 20.11
N THR A 330 -25.48 -6.54 21.32
CA THR A 330 -24.77 -5.27 21.61
C THR A 330 -23.24 -5.43 21.59
N GLU A 331 -22.77 -6.64 21.91
CA GLU A 331 -21.36 -7.04 21.85
C GLU A 331 -21.27 -8.25 20.91
N PRO A 332 -21.11 -8.01 19.59
CA PRO A 332 -20.99 -9.07 18.59
C PRO A 332 -19.72 -9.90 18.81
N SER A 333 -19.78 -11.15 18.35
CA SER A 333 -18.60 -12.00 18.24
C SER A 333 -17.60 -11.42 17.25
N VAL A 334 -16.34 -11.84 17.39
CA VAL A 334 -15.27 -11.51 16.47
C VAL A 334 -14.97 -12.74 15.64
N VAL A 335 -14.95 -12.56 14.32
CA VAL A 335 -14.52 -13.56 13.34
C VAL A 335 -13.27 -13.06 12.62
N ILE A 336 -12.43 -13.99 12.18
CA ILE A 336 -11.32 -13.70 11.27
C ILE A 336 -11.73 -14.08 9.85
N TYR A 337 -11.55 -13.17 8.92
CA TYR A 337 -11.70 -13.44 7.48
C TYR A 337 -10.36 -13.90 6.92
N LEU A 338 -10.34 -15.12 6.39
CA LEU A 338 -9.18 -15.72 5.75
C LEU A 338 -9.26 -15.47 4.25
N HIS A 339 -8.46 -14.51 3.75
CA HIS A 339 -8.63 -13.98 2.40
C HIS A 339 -8.31 -14.99 1.30
N GLU A 340 -7.39 -15.93 1.55
CA GLU A 340 -7.02 -16.97 0.59
C GLU A 340 -8.15 -17.98 0.38
N MET A 341 -8.91 -18.26 1.44
CA MET A 341 -10.02 -19.22 1.41
C MET A 341 -11.38 -18.56 1.21
N ASN A 342 -11.44 -17.22 1.28
CA ASN A 342 -12.69 -16.44 1.20
C ASN A 342 -13.75 -16.97 2.21
N TYR A 343 -13.29 -17.19 3.44
CA TYR A 343 -14.02 -17.88 4.51
C TYR A 343 -13.87 -17.14 5.84
N PHE A 344 -14.87 -17.24 6.73
CA PHE A 344 -14.81 -16.69 8.09
C PHE A 344 -14.62 -17.80 9.13
N GLU A 345 -13.69 -17.59 10.06
CA GLU A 345 -13.51 -18.46 11.24
C GLU A 345 -13.88 -17.72 12.53
N PRO A 346 -14.56 -18.38 13.49
CA PRO A 346 -14.72 -17.85 14.84
C PRO A 346 -13.37 -17.52 15.49
N TYR A 347 -13.22 -16.30 16.00
CA TYR A 347 -11.94 -15.84 16.59
C TYR A 347 -12.04 -15.56 18.10
N ALA A 348 -13.09 -14.85 18.54
CA ALA A 348 -13.37 -14.57 19.95
C ALA A 348 -14.87 -14.31 20.16
N ALA A 349 -15.39 -14.50 21.38
CA ALA A 349 -16.83 -14.31 21.64
C ALA A 349 -17.25 -12.83 21.65
N ASN A 350 -16.31 -11.90 21.82
CA ASN A 350 -16.52 -10.45 21.79
C ASN A 350 -15.16 -9.72 21.65
N PHE A 351 -15.20 -8.40 21.56
CA PHE A 351 -13.99 -7.58 21.40
C PHE A 351 -13.07 -7.62 22.64
N THR A 352 -13.60 -7.77 23.86
CA THR A 352 -12.77 -7.84 25.07
C THR A 352 -11.91 -9.11 25.08
N GLU A 353 -12.49 -10.24 24.73
CA GLU A 353 -11.76 -11.51 24.56
C GLU A 353 -10.78 -11.45 23.38
N CYS A 354 -11.15 -10.79 22.29
CA CYS A 354 -10.25 -10.53 21.17
C CYS A 354 -8.99 -9.78 21.66
N LEU A 355 -9.14 -8.72 22.46
CA LEU A 355 -8.00 -7.99 23.03
C LEU A 355 -7.11 -8.86 23.91
N GLN A 356 -7.69 -9.71 24.77
CA GLN A 356 -6.92 -10.63 25.61
C GLN A 356 -6.06 -11.57 24.77
N ARG A 357 -6.63 -12.09 23.69
CA ARG A 357 -5.94 -12.94 22.72
C ARG A 357 -4.82 -12.18 21.99
N LEU A 358 -5.09 -10.98 21.50
CA LEU A 358 -4.11 -10.11 20.84
C LEU A 358 -2.95 -9.71 21.76
N GLU A 359 -3.21 -9.54 23.05
CA GLU A 359 -2.20 -9.19 24.06
C GLU A 359 -1.38 -10.39 24.54
N GLY A 360 -1.70 -11.61 24.10
CA GLY A 360 -1.11 -12.84 24.60
C GLY A 360 -1.47 -13.11 26.07
N VAL A 361 -2.48 -12.43 26.60
CA VAL A 361 -2.96 -12.58 27.98
C VAL A 361 -4.02 -13.68 28.01
N GLY A 362 -3.56 -14.91 27.78
CA GLY A 362 -4.22 -16.14 28.22
C GLY A 362 -5.42 -16.63 27.42
N SER A 363 -5.18 -17.69 26.64
CA SER A 363 -6.04 -18.86 26.65
C SER A 363 -5.21 -20.09 27.05
N SER A 364 -4.76 -20.13 28.31
CA SER A 364 -4.31 -21.39 28.89
C SER A 364 -5.55 -22.28 29.02
N GLU A 365 -5.74 -23.18 28.05
CA GLU A 365 -6.74 -24.23 28.13
C GLU A 365 -6.46 -25.14 29.34
N THR A 366 -7.10 -24.83 30.46
CA THR A 366 -7.78 -25.86 31.24
C THR A 366 -9.07 -26.23 30.52
N SER A 367 -9.02 -27.18 29.57
CA SER A 367 -10.08 -28.19 29.35
C SER A 367 -9.67 -29.17 28.23
N GLU A 368 -9.67 -30.47 28.53
CA GLU A 368 -9.85 -31.59 27.57
C GLU A 368 -8.70 -32.14 26.68
N ARG A 369 -7.43 -32.10 27.10
CA ARG A 369 -6.40 -33.02 26.53
C ARG A 369 -5.64 -33.92 27.52
N SER A 370 -6.11 -34.07 28.76
CA SER A 370 -5.51 -34.97 29.77
C SER A 370 -6.26 -36.29 30.03
N ARG A 371 -7.18 -36.71 29.15
CA ARG A 371 -7.93 -37.99 29.33
C ARG A 371 -7.62 -39.12 28.36
N ILE A 372 -6.56 -39.04 27.58
CA ILE A 372 -6.06 -40.18 26.80
C ILE A 372 -4.57 -40.36 27.11
N ASN A 373 -4.27 -40.93 28.27
CA ASN A 373 -3.06 -41.72 28.55
C ASN A 373 -3.14 -42.32 29.96
N LYS A 374 -4.23 -43.06 30.21
CA LYS A 374 -4.30 -44.16 31.18
C LYS A 374 -5.27 -45.17 30.60
N THR A 375 -4.76 -46.09 29.78
CA THR A 375 -5.09 -47.52 29.66
C THR A 375 -4.62 -47.99 28.29
N LEU A 376 -3.35 -48.42 28.22
CA LEU A 376 -2.79 -49.59 27.53
C LEU A 376 -1.28 -49.42 27.40
#